data_AF-A0A3B9KH03-F1
#
_entry.id   AF-A0A3B9KH03-F1
#
_cell.length_a   1.000
_cell.length_b   1.000
_cell.length_c   1.000
_cell.angle_alpha   90.00
_cell.angle_beta   90.00
_cell.angle_gamma   90.00
#
_symmetry.space_group_name_H-M   'P 1'
#
loop_
_entity.id
_entity.type
_entity.pdbx_description
1 polymer ?
#
loop_
_entity_poly.entity_id
_entity_poly.type
_entity_poly.pdbx_seq_one_letter_code
_entity_poly.pdbx_strand_id
1 'polypeptide(L)'
;MVASSLVVRPLETSEEYDWQFQLSEQAFGDGTGTESVQRWRRYVTNLPEFRPEQLRGVFHDGEQVGGYIIHERVLRMGAATISTGCIGMVVTHPAQRQQGVATAMMEDAISFARAHGHALLLLDGIPKFYHRFGYTDVIDIGVIDVKLDAVLAQPPSPYTTRAATVEDAEGVLALYQRHYYAYTGSFVRSLEQQRYRLSSRNQPMLALAPNREIHGYLSFIEGTMGHEMAADNWEAMRALLHYHAHLLEGTDATETLRYRLPLDSFMVQLMIEQLEVPDTSHWRHPADEWALKSEEYYHRDAGWMARFVHLPAFMQAMLPELQARWQKGLARWMGVLRLVVGEEVATLHIAGTDLRLDDVPGDTAFTVQFTPQAFTQLAFGYRAVDWAVRSGQNDLSADVLAVLAVLFPQGHAWIARSDWF
;
A
#
# COMPACT_ATOMS: atom_id res chain seq x y z
N MET A 1 -13.19 37.58 24.43
CA MET A 1 -12.39 37.10 23.30
C MET A 1 -13.14 35.91 22.74
N VAL A 2 -13.72 36.03 21.54
CA VAL A 2 -14.31 34.88 20.85
C VAL A 2 -13.13 34.01 20.44
N ALA A 3 -13.08 32.75 20.89
CA ALA A 3 -12.07 31.82 20.40
C ALA A 3 -12.32 31.66 18.89
N SER A 4 -11.39 32.10 18.06
CA SER A 4 -11.47 31.85 16.61
C SER A 4 -11.39 30.34 16.41
N SER A 5 -12.48 29.74 15.94
CA SER A 5 -12.58 28.31 15.71
C SER A 5 -11.96 27.97 14.36
N LEU A 6 -11.08 26.97 14.33
CA LEU A 6 -10.64 26.36 13.08
C LEU A 6 -11.85 25.79 12.33
N VAL A 7 -11.94 26.06 11.03
CA VAL A 7 -12.99 25.51 10.15
C VAL A 7 -12.33 24.63 9.10
N VAL A 8 -12.84 23.42 8.90
CA VAL A 8 -12.37 22.51 7.84
C VAL A 8 -13.43 22.37 6.77
N ARG A 9 -13.08 22.60 5.50
CA ARG A 9 -14.00 22.55 4.35
C ARG A 9 -13.26 22.20 3.05
N PRO A 10 -13.97 21.85 1.96
CA PRO A 10 -13.35 21.74 0.65
C PRO A 10 -12.71 23.06 0.22
N LEU A 11 -11.69 22.98 -0.62
CA LEU A 11 -11.14 24.17 -1.28
C LEU A 11 -12.12 24.65 -2.37
N GLU A 12 -12.33 25.96 -2.44
CA GLU A 12 -13.35 26.61 -3.28
C GLU A 12 -12.74 27.48 -4.39
N THR A 13 -11.59 28.10 -4.15
CA THR A 13 -10.99 29.08 -5.07
C THR A 13 -9.69 28.58 -5.67
N SER A 14 -9.29 29.10 -6.85
CA SER A 14 -7.98 28.75 -7.41
C SER A 14 -6.83 29.11 -6.48
N GLU A 15 -6.95 30.22 -5.73
CA GLU A 15 -5.92 30.67 -4.78
C GLU A 15 -5.73 29.66 -3.64
N GLU A 16 -6.81 29.06 -3.13
CA GLU A 16 -6.75 28.00 -2.11
C GLU A 16 -6.06 26.73 -2.64
N TYR A 17 -6.37 26.33 -3.88
CA TYR A 17 -5.67 25.22 -4.53
C TYR A 17 -4.19 25.55 -4.72
N ASP A 18 -3.86 26.72 -5.25
CA ASP A 18 -2.48 27.15 -5.47
C ASP A 18 -1.70 27.16 -4.15
N TRP A 19 -2.32 27.65 -3.06
CA TRP A 19 -1.74 27.60 -1.71
C TRP A 19 -1.45 26.16 -1.26
N GLN A 20 -2.42 25.25 -1.41
CA GLN A 20 -2.29 23.85 -0.98
C GLN A 20 -1.16 23.14 -1.73
N PHE A 21 -1.11 23.25 -3.06
CA PHE A 21 -0.09 22.60 -3.86
C PHE A 21 1.28 23.26 -3.70
N GLN A 22 1.34 24.57 -3.50
CA GLN A 22 2.61 25.26 -3.23
C GLN A 22 3.22 24.82 -1.89
N LEU A 23 2.41 24.73 -0.83
CA LEU A 23 2.90 24.27 0.48
C LEU A 23 3.25 22.78 0.46
N SER A 24 2.50 21.96 -0.29
CA SER A 24 2.80 20.53 -0.47
C SER A 24 4.11 20.30 -1.23
N GLU A 25 4.34 21.06 -2.30
CA GLU A 25 5.60 21.02 -3.06
C GLU A 25 6.80 21.43 -2.17
N GLN A 26 6.64 22.46 -1.33
CA GLN A 26 7.69 22.85 -0.36
C GLN A 26 7.98 21.77 0.70
N ALA A 27 6.97 20.99 1.06
CA ALA A 27 7.09 19.96 2.09
C ALA A 27 7.62 18.62 1.56
N PHE A 28 7.29 18.26 0.31
CA PHE A 28 7.48 16.91 -0.22
C PHE A 28 8.17 16.85 -1.59
N GLY A 29 8.21 17.95 -2.33
CA GLY A 29 8.76 17.99 -3.68
C GLY A 29 10.27 18.19 -3.70
N ASP A 30 10.88 17.89 -4.85
CA ASP A 30 12.31 18.05 -5.11
C ASP A 30 12.69 19.47 -5.59
N GLY A 31 11.72 20.40 -5.67
CA GLY A 31 11.94 21.76 -6.16
C GLY A 31 10.90 22.76 -5.67
N THR A 32 11.14 24.06 -5.88
CA THR A 32 10.23 25.15 -5.50
C THR A 32 9.64 25.89 -6.72
N GLY A 33 9.65 25.25 -7.88
CA GLY A 33 9.30 25.89 -9.16
C GLY A 33 7.79 25.96 -9.39
N THR A 34 7.29 27.09 -9.90
CA THR A 34 5.86 27.25 -10.24
C THR A 34 5.36 26.17 -11.21
N GLU A 35 6.21 25.67 -12.12
CA GLU A 35 5.83 24.63 -13.07
C GLU A 35 5.58 23.26 -12.40
N SER A 36 6.35 22.89 -11.36
CA SER A 36 6.15 21.61 -10.67
C SER A 36 4.84 21.62 -9.87
N VAL A 37 4.56 22.73 -9.17
CA VAL A 37 3.28 22.97 -8.47
C VAL A 37 2.10 22.83 -9.43
N GLN A 38 2.11 23.54 -10.56
CA GLN A 38 1.00 23.50 -11.53
C GLN A 38 0.84 22.13 -12.19
N ARG A 39 1.95 21.43 -12.43
CA ARG A 39 1.93 20.05 -12.93
C ARG A 39 1.33 19.08 -11.93
N TRP A 40 1.70 19.16 -10.65
CA TRP A 40 1.12 18.31 -9.60
C TRP A 40 -0.38 18.60 -9.42
N ARG A 41 -0.76 19.88 -9.37
CA ARG A 41 -2.16 20.30 -9.34
C ARG A 41 -2.95 19.68 -10.48
N ARG A 42 -2.50 19.87 -11.72
CA ARG A 42 -3.15 19.30 -12.91
C ARG A 42 -3.21 17.77 -12.86
N TYR A 43 -2.16 17.12 -12.35
CA TYR A 43 -2.14 15.67 -12.23
C TYR A 43 -3.25 15.18 -11.29
N VAL A 44 -3.32 15.73 -10.08
CA VAL A 44 -4.31 15.31 -9.08
C VAL A 44 -5.73 15.67 -9.51
N THR A 45 -5.97 16.91 -9.97
CA THR A 45 -7.33 17.37 -10.27
C THR A 45 -7.92 16.78 -11.56
N ASN A 46 -7.09 16.17 -12.42
CA ASN A 46 -7.55 15.52 -13.64
C ASN A 46 -7.57 13.99 -13.54
N LEU A 47 -7.29 13.42 -12.36
CA LEU A 47 -7.54 11.99 -12.12
C LEU A 47 -9.04 11.71 -12.37
N PRO A 48 -9.41 10.63 -13.08
CA PRO A 48 -10.81 10.29 -13.37
C PRO A 48 -11.71 10.20 -12.11
N GLU A 49 -11.11 9.72 -11.01
CA GLU A 49 -11.74 9.54 -9.70
C GLU A 49 -11.76 10.82 -8.83
N PHE A 50 -11.05 11.88 -9.21
CA PHE A 50 -10.95 13.07 -8.38
C PHE A 50 -12.31 13.72 -8.18
N ARG A 51 -12.60 14.10 -6.94
CA ARG A 51 -13.76 14.93 -6.57
C ARG A 51 -13.29 16.15 -5.79
N PRO A 52 -13.74 17.38 -6.09
CA PRO A 52 -13.31 18.58 -5.39
C PRO A 52 -13.46 18.52 -3.86
N GLU A 53 -14.49 17.83 -3.36
CA GLU A 53 -14.71 17.63 -1.92
C GLU A 53 -13.59 16.89 -1.18
N GLN A 54 -12.74 16.15 -1.90
CA GLN A 54 -11.62 15.38 -1.35
C GLN A 54 -10.42 16.26 -0.97
N LEU A 55 -10.31 17.48 -1.52
CA LEU A 55 -9.24 18.40 -1.20
C LEU A 55 -9.73 19.38 -0.12
N ARG A 56 -9.17 19.25 1.08
CA ARG A 56 -9.69 19.85 2.32
C ARG A 56 -8.71 20.88 2.85
N GLY A 57 -9.19 22.06 3.18
CA GLY A 57 -8.42 23.14 3.81
C GLY A 57 -8.86 23.39 5.25
N VAL A 58 -7.92 23.77 6.10
CA VAL A 58 -8.18 24.28 7.46
C VAL A 58 -8.02 25.79 7.44
N PHE A 59 -9.04 26.50 7.92
CA PHE A 59 -9.10 27.95 7.92
C PHE A 59 -9.14 28.51 9.35
N HIS A 60 -8.32 29.53 9.61
CA HIS A 60 -8.31 30.32 10.83
C HIS A 60 -8.58 31.78 10.46
N ASP A 61 -9.67 32.37 10.97
CA ASP A 61 -10.10 33.74 10.62
C ASP A 61 -10.20 34.00 9.10
N GLY A 62 -10.56 32.97 8.33
CA GLY A 62 -10.70 33.03 6.87
C GLY A 62 -9.41 32.75 6.09
N GLU A 63 -8.26 32.68 6.76
CA GLU A 63 -6.98 32.34 6.12
C GLU A 63 -6.72 30.84 6.15
N GLN A 64 -6.28 30.27 5.02
CA GLN A 64 -5.89 28.86 4.96
C GLN A 64 -4.57 28.64 5.73
N VAL A 65 -4.60 27.76 6.73
CA VAL A 65 -3.47 27.47 7.63
C VAL A 65 -2.98 26.03 7.55
N GLY A 66 -3.70 25.18 6.83
CA GLY A 66 -3.34 23.79 6.56
C GLY A 66 -4.26 23.17 5.51
N GLY A 67 -3.96 21.94 5.13
CA GLY A 67 -4.83 21.17 4.25
C GLY A 67 -4.28 19.78 3.95
N TYR A 68 -5.14 18.95 3.37
CA TYR A 68 -4.85 17.56 3.02
C TYR A 68 -5.75 17.12 1.86
N ILE A 69 -5.41 15.99 1.24
CA ILE A 69 -6.30 15.29 0.30
C ILE A 69 -6.70 13.93 0.88
N ILE A 70 -7.93 13.49 0.60
CA ILE A 70 -8.41 12.14 0.88
C ILE A 70 -8.88 11.46 -0.42
N HIS A 71 -8.05 10.59 -0.98
CA HIS A 71 -8.40 9.82 -2.17
C HIS A 71 -9.33 8.66 -1.80
N GLU A 72 -10.48 8.55 -2.45
CA GLU A 72 -11.37 7.42 -2.25
C GLU A 72 -10.97 6.26 -3.17
N ARG A 73 -10.48 5.17 -2.57
CA ARG A 73 -9.93 4.03 -3.32
C ARG A 73 -10.49 2.71 -2.81
N VAL A 74 -10.40 1.69 -3.64
CA VAL A 74 -10.82 0.32 -3.30
C VAL A 74 -9.57 -0.53 -3.11
N LEU A 75 -9.24 -0.82 -1.85
CA LEU A 75 -8.10 -1.63 -1.45
C LEU A 75 -8.46 -3.11 -1.47
N ARG A 76 -7.57 -3.97 -1.96
CA ARG A 76 -7.78 -5.41 -2.01
C ARG A 76 -7.16 -6.08 -0.79
N MET A 77 -7.85 -7.11 -0.30
CA MET A 77 -7.37 -8.05 0.70
C MET A 77 -7.78 -9.46 0.26
N GLY A 78 -6.95 -10.12 -0.56
CA GLY A 78 -7.31 -11.37 -1.22
C GLY A 78 -8.53 -11.21 -2.14
N ALA A 79 -9.60 -11.98 -1.88
CA ALA A 79 -10.87 -11.88 -2.60
C ALA A 79 -11.73 -10.67 -2.19
N ALA A 80 -11.43 -10.04 -1.04
CA ALA A 80 -12.18 -8.90 -0.54
C ALA A 80 -11.75 -7.58 -1.18
N THR A 81 -12.69 -6.64 -1.26
CA THR A 81 -12.48 -5.27 -1.72
C THR A 81 -13.01 -4.29 -0.68
N ILE A 82 -12.14 -3.44 -0.15
CA ILE A 82 -12.40 -2.59 1.01
C ILE A 82 -12.40 -1.12 0.58
N SER A 83 -13.51 -0.44 0.82
CA SER A 83 -13.64 1.01 0.63
C SER A 83 -12.71 1.73 1.60
N THR A 84 -11.73 2.48 1.09
CA THR A 84 -10.62 3.06 1.85
C THR A 84 -10.43 4.53 1.49
N GLY A 85 -10.38 5.40 2.51
CA GLY A 85 -9.92 6.78 2.36
C GLY A 85 -8.41 6.87 2.50
N CYS A 86 -7.72 7.30 1.45
CA CYS A 86 -6.27 7.39 1.35
C CYS A 86 -5.82 8.84 1.56
N ILE A 87 -5.25 9.15 2.73
CA ILE A 87 -4.91 10.52 3.13
C ILE A 87 -3.49 10.86 2.68
N GLY A 88 -3.37 11.90 1.84
CA GLY A 88 -2.11 12.43 1.33
C GLY A 88 -2.00 13.95 1.52
N MET A 89 -0.88 14.51 1.09
CA MET A 89 -0.62 15.97 1.05
C MET A 89 -0.94 16.73 2.35
N VAL A 90 -0.71 16.10 3.51
CA VAL A 90 -1.02 16.71 4.81
C VAL A 90 0.01 17.79 5.12
N VAL A 91 -0.42 19.06 5.06
CA VAL A 91 0.45 20.22 5.33
C VAL A 91 -0.17 21.14 6.37
N THR A 92 0.71 21.76 7.16
CA THR A 92 0.35 22.81 8.11
C THR A 92 1.36 23.93 7.96
N HIS A 93 0.88 25.16 7.82
CA HIS A 93 1.73 26.33 7.74
C HIS A 93 2.68 26.37 8.96
N PRO A 94 4.00 26.57 8.78
CA PRO A 94 4.97 26.45 9.88
C PRO A 94 4.63 27.28 11.12
N ALA A 95 4.14 28.52 10.94
CA ALA A 95 3.75 29.41 12.03
C ALA A 95 2.47 28.96 12.77
N GLN A 96 1.70 28.03 12.21
CA GLN A 96 0.40 27.56 12.73
C GLN A 96 0.52 26.14 13.33
N ARG A 97 1.74 25.61 13.45
CA ARG A 97 2.00 24.32 14.09
C ARG A 97 1.75 24.38 15.59
N GLN A 98 1.42 23.23 16.17
CA GLN A 98 1.09 23.09 17.61
C GLN A 98 -0.15 23.88 18.08
N GLN A 99 -0.98 24.37 17.15
CA GLN A 99 -2.22 25.12 17.44
C GLN A 99 -3.49 24.33 17.08
N GLY A 100 -3.41 22.99 17.02
CA GLY A 100 -4.56 22.13 16.73
C GLY A 100 -4.93 21.95 15.25
N VAL A 101 -4.25 22.62 14.31
CA VAL A 101 -4.53 22.51 12.86
C VAL A 101 -4.53 21.06 12.35
N ALA A 102 -3.48 20.30 12.67
CA ALA A 102 -3.42 18.91 12.23
C ALA A 102 -4.41 17.99 12.96
N THR A 103 -4.79 18.30 14.20
CA THR A 103 -5.88 17.60 14.89
C THR A 103 -7.20 17.82 14.14
N ALA A 104 -7.50 19.07 13.77
CA ALA A 104 -8.69 19.40 12.99
C ALA A 104 -8.72 18.65 11.65
N MET A 105 -7.58 18.56 10.94
CA MET A 105 -7.49 17.76 9.71
C MET A 105 -7.80 16.28 9.93
N MET A 106 -7.24 15.67 10.97
CA MET A 106 -7.44 14.23 11.22
C MET A 106 -8.85 13.92 11.69
N GLU A 107 -9.45 14.77 12.52
CA GLU A 107 -10.86 14.64 12.94
C GLU A 107 -11.82 14.81 11.76
N ASP A 108 -11.53 15.76 10.86
CA ASP A 108 -12.28 15.94 9.62
C ASP A 108 -12.15 14.72 8.70
N ALA A 109 -10.95 14.17 8.52
CA ALA A 109 -10.73 12.98 7.68
C ALA A 109 -11.47 11.74 8.22
N ILE A 110 -11.48 11.55 9.54
CA ILE A 110 -12.25 10.48 10.19
C ILE A 110 -13.75 10.68 9.98
N SER A 111 -14.24 11.92 10.10
CA SER A 111 -15.65 12.25 9.88
C SER A 111 -16.05 12.08 8.42
N PHE A 112 -15.20 12.50 7.48
CA PHE A 112 -15.36 12.29 6.05
C PHE A 112 -15.48 10.80 5.74
N ALA A 113 -14.55 9.98 6.23
CA ALA A 113 -14.57 8.55 5.98
C ALA A 113 -15.82 7.85 6.51
N ARG A 114 -16.32 8.26 7.69
CA ARG A 114 -17.59 7.76 8.22
C ARG A 114 -18.78 8.15 7.35
N ALA A 115 -18.84 9.42 6.93
CA ALA A 115 -19.93 9.93 6.11
C ALA A 115 -20.00 9.27 4.72
N HIS A 116 -18.84 8.92 4.14
CA HIS A 116 -18.75 8.27 2.83
C HIS A 116 -18.72 6.73 2.92
N GLY A 117 -18.84 6.17 4.13
CA GLY A 117 -18.91 4.72 4.33
C GLY A 117 -17.60 3.97 4.04
N HIS A 118 -16.45 4.62 4.16
CA HIS A 118 -15.16 3.94 4.09
C HIS A 118 -14.95 3.09 5.34
N ALA A 119 -14.51 1.85 5.14
CA ALA A 119 -14.21 0.93 6.23
C ALA A 119 -12.82 1.19 6.85
N LEU A 120 -11.91 1.78 6.06
CA LEU A 120 -10.54 2.06 6.45
C LEU A 120 -10.10 3.47 6.07
N LEU A 121 -9.13 3.98 6.81
CA LEU A 121 -8.26 5.09 6.41
C LEU A 121 -6.83 4.56 6.26
N LEU A 122 -6.09 5.07 5.28
CA LEU A 122 -4.71 4.67 4.99
C LEU A 122 -3.85 5.90 4.68
N LEU A 123 -2.61 5.93 5.13
CA LEU A 123 -1.64 6.99 4.85
C LEU A 123 -0.20 6.48 4.89
N ASP A 124 0.73 7.21 4.28
CA ASP A 124 2.17 7.09 4.50
C ASP A 124 2.63 8.22 5.44
N GLY A 125 2.93 7.86 6.68
CA GLY A 125 3.02 8.78 7.80
C GLY A 125 4.43 9.06 8.28
N ILE A 126 4.68 10.31 8.65
CA ILE A 126 5.89 10.67 9.40
C ILE A 126 5.94 9.96 10.76
N PRO A 127 7.15 9.66 11.28
CA PRO A 127 7.30 8.97 12.56
C PRO A 127 6.61 9.65 13.74
N LYS A 128 5.98 8.84 14.60
CA LYS A 128 5.41 9.21 15.91
C LYS A 128 4.32 10.27 15.86
N PHE A 129 3.65 10.45 14.72
CA PHE A 129 2.61 11.47 14.58
C PHE A 129 1.18 10.90 14.57
N TYR A 130 0.88 10.01 13.62
CA TYR A 130 -0.49 9.60 13.32
C TYR A 130 -1.08 8.59 14.31
N HIS A 131 -0.24 7.85 15.05
CA HIS A 131 -0.68 6.89 16.06
C HIS A 131 -1.61 7.49 17.14
N ARG A 132 -1.45 8.79 17.46
CA ARG A 132 -2.31 9.54 18.41
C ARG A 132 -3.76 9.64 17.93
N PHE A 133 -3.98 9.55 16.62
CA PHE A 133 -5.28 9.52 15.99
C PHE A 133 -5.70 8.09 15.64
N GLY A 134 -5.21 7.07 16.35
CA GLY A 134 -5.62 5.68 16.22
C GLY A 134 -5.16 4.96 14.96
N TYR A 135 -4.23 5.54 14.20
CA TYR A 135 -3.52 4.83 13.13
C TYR A 135 -2.49 3.85 13.70
N THR A 136 -2.15 2.82 12.94
CA THR A 136 -1.10 1.86 13.30
C THR A 136 -0.40 1.32 12.06
N ASP A 137 0.88 0.94 12.21
CA ASP A 137 1.70 0.41 11.12
C ASP A 137 1.08 -0.86 10.54
N VAL A 138 1.07 -0.97 9.22
CA VAL A 138 0.51 -2.14 8.51
C VAL A 138 1.43 -2.74 7.45
N ILE A 139 2.53 -2.09 7.10
CA ILE A 139 3.52 -2.56 6.12
C ILE A 139 4.92 -2.22 6.63
N ASP A 140 5.82 -3.21 6.63
CA ASP A 140 7.26 -2.99 6.77
C ASP A 140 7.90 -2.86 5.38
N ILE A 141 9.01 -2.12 5.29
CA ILE A 141 9.66 -1.87 4.00
C ILE A 141 10.66 -2.98 3.72
N GLY A 142 10.45 -3.73 2.64
CA GLY A 142 11.41 -4.70 2.09
C GLY A 142 12.16 -4.14 0.88
N VAL A 143 13.45 -4.47 0.77
CA VAL A 143 14.30 -4.20 -0.39
C VAL A 143 15.07 -5.46 -0.76
N ILE A 144 15.28 -5.68 -2.05
CA ILE A 144 16.06 -6.78 -2.58
C ILE A 144 17.24 -6.21 -3.34
N ASP A 145 18.43 -6.61 -2.93
CA ASP A 145 19.68 -6.31 -3.60
C ASP A 145 20.03 -7.47 -4.53
N VAL A 146 20.30 -7.16 -5.79
CA VAL A 146 20.66 -8.09 -6.85
C VAL A 146 22.04 -7.69 -7.36
N LYS A 147 23.00 -8.60 -7.34
CA LYS A 147 24.34 -8.29 -7.84
C LYS A 147 24.33 -8.00 -9.33
N LEU A 148 25.00 -6.92 -9.70
CA LEU A 148 25.07 -6.44 -11.07
C LEU A 148 25.83 -7.42 -11.97
N ASP A 149 26.91 -8.02 -11.48
CA ASP A 149 27.70 -9.01 -12.22
C ASP A 149 26.89 -10.29 -12.53
N ALA A 150 26.06 -10.75 -11.58
CA ALA A 150 25.15 -11.87 -11.76
C ALA A 150 24.13 -11.59 -12.87
N VAL A 151 23.64 -10.35 -12.99
CA VAL A 151 22.77 -9.90 -14.08
C VAL A 151 23.52 -9.85 -15.41
N LEU A 152 24.71 -9.25 -15.43
CA LEU A 152 25.52 -9.05 -16.64
C LEU A 152 26.08 -10.36 -17.21
N ALA A 153 26.27 -11.39 -16.38
CA ALA A 153 26.69 -12.71 -16.81
C ALA A 153 25.60 -13.49 -17.56
N GLN A 154 24.34 -13.06 -17.47
CA GLN A 154 23.24 -13.73 -18.16
C GLN A 154 23.29 -13.47 -19.68
N PRO A 155 22.90 -14.45 -20.52
CA PRO A 155 22.85 -14.24 -21.96
C PRO A 155 21.80 -13.19 -22.33
N PRO A 156 21.93 -12.52 -23.49
CA PRO A 156 20.92 -11.58 -23.97
C PRO A 156 19.52 -12.20 -23.97
N SER A 157 18.51 -11.42 -23.56
CA SER A 157 17.11 -11.83 -23.69
C SER A 157 16.65 -11.72 -25.15
N PRO A 158 15.80 -12.63 -25.66
CA PRO A 158 15.12 -12.47 -26.94
C PRO A 158 14.01 -11.41 -26.87
N TYR A 159 13.68 -10.92 -25.67
CA TYR A 159 12.75 -9.81 -25.47
C TYR A 159 13.44 -8.48 -25.74
N THR A 160 12.67 -7.50 -26.20
CA THR A 160 13.11 -6.12 -26.40
C THR A 160 12.46 -5.20 -25.39
N THR A 161 13.07 -4.05 -25.11
CA THR A 161 12.51 -3.06 -24.18
C THR A 161 12.17 -1.75 -24.86
N ARG A 162 11.05 -1.12 -24.45
CA ARG A 162 10.69 0.26 -24.82
C ARG A 162 9.79 0.91 -23.77
N ALA A 163 9.82 2.24 -23.70
CA ALA A 163 8.89 2.98 -22.86
C ALA A 163 7.43 2.68 -23.26
N ALA A 164 6.56 2.62 -22.25
CA ALA A 164 5.13 2.47 -22.43
C ALA A 164 4.50 3.73 -23.04
N THR A 165 3.44 3.51 -23.80
CA THR A 165 2.56 4.52 -24.39
C THR A 165 1.16 4.36 -23.81
N VAL A 166 0.26 5.32 -24.05
CA VAL A 166 -1.12 5.25 -23.53
C VAL A 166 -1.87 4.04 -24.10
N GLU A 167 -1.51 3.61 -25.30
CA GLU A 167 -2.03 2.43 -25.99
C GLU A 167 -1.71 1.12 -25.25
N ASP A 168 -0.66 1.11 -24.42
CA ASP A 168 -0.24 -0.06 -23.64
C ASP A 168 -1.01 -0.24 -22.32
N ALA A 169 -1.96 0.67 -22.00
CA ALA A 169 -2.64 0.71 -20.71
C ALA A 169 -3.31 -0.61 -20.31
N GLU A 170 -3.89 -1.33 -21.27
CA GLU A 170 -4.54 -2.62 -21.00
C GLU A 170 -3.53 -3.69 -20.61
N GLY A 171 -2.40 -3.80 -21.33
CA GLY A 171 -1.34 -4.75 -21.03
C GLY A 171 -0.65 -4.46 -19.70
N VAL A 172 -0.37 -3.19 -19.40
CA VAL A 172 0.23 -2.78 -18.11
C VAL A 172 -0.74 -3.06 -16.96
N LEU A 173 -2.04 -2.74 -17.12
CA LEU A 173 -3.05 -3.05 -16.12
C LEU A 173 -3.15 -4.56 -15.88
N ALA A 174 -3.18 -5.37 -16.93
CA ALA A 174 -3.25 -6.83 -16.81
C ALA A 174 -2.04 -7.41 -16.06
N LEU A 175 -0.83 -6.91 -16.32
CA LEU A 175 0.37 -7.28 -15.56
C LEU A 175 0.26 -6.89 -14.08
N TYR A 176 -0.13 -5.65 -13.78
CA TYR A 176 -0.33 -5.19 -12.40
C TYR A 176 -1.36 -6.06 -11.66
N GLN A 177 -2.49 -6.35 -12.30
CA GLN A 177 -3.54 -7.18 -11.72
C GLN A 177 -3.05 -8.59 -11.42
N ARG A 178 -2.43 -9.25 -12.40
CA ARG A 178 -1.96 -10.63 -12.28
C ARG A 178 -0.89 -10.79 -11.20
N HIS A 179 0.05 -9.85 -11.09
CA HIS A 179 1.18 -9.95 -10.18
C HIS A 179 0.89 -9.38 -8.78
N TYR A 180 -0.04 -8.43 -8.66
CA TYR A 180 -0.22 -7.71 -7.39
C TYR A 180 -1.60 -7.83 -6.73
N TYR A 181 -2.68 -8.24 -7.43
CA TYR A 181 -4.02 -8.31 -6.81
C TYR A 181 -4.15 -9.33 -5.69
N ALA A 182 -3.23 -10.29 -5.60
CA ALA A 182 -3.18 -11.25 -4.51
C ALA A 182 -2.67 -10.63 -3.19
N TYR A 183 -1.93 -9.52 -3.25
CA TYR A 183 -1.38 -8.86 -2.07
C TYR A 183 -2.41 -7.95 -1.41
N THR A 184 -2.53 -8.11 -0.09
CA THR A 184 -3.17 -7.11 0.77
C THR A 184 -2.47 -5.77 0.58
N GLY A 185 -3.23 -4.72 0.27
CA GLY A 185 -2.68 -3.39 0.00
C GLY A 185 -2.69 -2.97 -1.46
N SER A 186 -2.84 -3.90 -2.40
CA SER A 186 -3.06 -3.55 -3.82
C SER A 186 -4.40 -2.83 -4.02
N PHE A 187 -4.52 -2.01 -5.06
CA PHE A 187 -5.73 -1.23 -5.33
C PHE A 187 -6.41 -1.67 -6.62
N VAL A 188 -7.74 -1.66 -6.61
CA VAL A 188 -8.51 -1.79 -7.85
C VAL A 188 -8.24 -0.56 -8.72
N ARG A 189 -7.96 -0.79 -10.01
CA ARG A 189 -7.69 0.25 -11.00
C ARG A 189 -8.61 0.06 -12.20
N SER A 190 -9.19 1.15 -12.70
CA SER A 190 -9.87 1.16 -13.98
C SER A 190 -8.89 1.32 -15.13
N LEU A 191 -9.29 0.92 -16.34
CA LEU A 191 -8.50 1.17 -17.54
C LEU A 191 -8.32 2.66 -17.82
N GLU A 192 -9.31 3.48 -17.50
CA GLU A 192 -9.25 4.93 -17.63
C GLU A 192 -8.17 5.54 -16.71
N GLN A 193 -8.11 5.09 -15.45
CA GLN A 193 -7.05 5.46 -14.51
C GLN A 193 -5.68 5.05 -15.02
N GLN A 194 -5.54 3.83 -15.56
CA GLN A 194 -4.27 3.38 -16.09
C GLN A 194 -3.84 4.20 -17.32
N ARG A 195 -4.76 4.52 -18.24
CA ARG A 195 -4.49 5.41 -19.38
C ARG A 195 -4.02 6.79 -18.91
N TYR A 196 -4.70 7.35 -17.92
CA TYR A 196 -4.34 8.65 -17.35
C TYR A 196 -2.92 8.62 -16.74
N ARG A 197 -2.60 7.58 -15.97
CA ARG A 197 -1.26 7.38 -15.38
C ARG A 197 -0.18 7.30 -16.46
N LEU A 198 -0.39 6.54 -17.54
CA LEU A 198 0.56 6.45 -18.65
C LEU A 198 0.67 7.73 -19.48
N SER A 199 -0.36 8.59 -19.48
CA SER A 199 -0.30 9.91 -20.11
C SER A 199 0.52 10.93 -19.30
N SER A 200 0.84 10.60 -18.05
CA SER A 200 1.63 11.44 -17.15
C SER A 200 3.12 11.07 -17.17
N ARG A 201 3.90 11.48 -16.14
CA ARG A 201 5.34 11.17 -16.07
C ARG A 201 5.61 9.71 -15.65
N ASN A 202 6.87 9.29 -15.82
CA ASN A 202 7.39 7.99 -15.40
C ASN A 202 6.76 6.79 -16.11
N GLN A 203 6.74 6.86 -17.44
CA GLN A 203 6.33 5.74 -18.29
C GLN A 203 7.13 4.48 -17.93
N PRO A 204 6.45 3.37 -17.61
CA PRO A 204 7.12 2.09 -17.39
C PRO A 204 7.98 1.69 -18.58
N MET A 205 9.14 1.08 -18.33
CA MET A 205 9.86 0.34 -19.34
C MET A 205 9.20 -1.02 -19.53
N LEU A 206 8.72 -1.34 -20.73
CA LEU A 206 8.07 -2.61 -21.04
C LEU A 206 9.09 -3.63 -21.55
N ALA A 207 8.86 -4.90 -21.27
CA ALA A 207 9.53 -6.03 -21.94
C ALA A 207 8.57 -6.71 -22.92
N LEU A 208 8.98 -6.78 -24.19
CA LEU A 208 8.17 -7.28 -25.29
C LEU A 208 8.79 -8.53 -25.91
N ALA A 209 8.00 -9.58 -26.05
CA ALA A 209 8.38 -10.80 -26.74
C ALA A 209 8.63 -10.55 -28.24
N PRO A 210 9.27 -11.48 -28.98
CA PRO A 210 9.46 -11.35 -30.44
C PRO A 210 8.15 -11.12 -31.23
N ASN A 211 7.01 -11.61 -30.73
CA ASN A 211 5.68 -11.38 -31.29
C ASN A 211 5.07 -10.01 -30.92
N ARG A 212 5.82 -9.16 -30.20
CA ARG A 212 5.43 -7.83 -29.69
C ARG A 212 4.41 -7.81 -28.57
N GLU A 213 4.07 -8.95 -27.97
CA GLU A 213 3.26 -8.98 -26.75
C GLU A 213 4.06 -8.46 -25.55
N ILE A 214 3.36 -7.82 -24.62
CA ILE A 214 3.95 -7.27 -23.39
C ILE A 214 3.91 -8.36 -22.31
N HIS A 215 5.07 -8.69 -21.73
CA HIS A 215 5.19 -9.72 -20.68
C HIS A 215 5.86 -9.18 -19.40
N GLY A 216 6.21 -7.90 -19.35
CA GLY A 216 6.72 -7.30 -18.13
C GLY A 216 6.84 -5.79 -18.22
N TYR A 217 6.96 -5.17 -17.04
CA TYR A 217 7.31 -3.77 -16.92
C TYR A 217 8.22 -3.51 -15.71
N LEU A 218 9.03 -2.45 -15.79
CA LEU A 218 9.81 -1.87 -14.69
C LEU A 218 9.51 -0.37 -14.61
N SER A 219 9.23 0.16 -13.42
CA SER A 219 8.83 1.56 -13.24
C SER A 219 9.53 2.21 -12.06
N PHE A 220 9.57 3.55 -12.09
CA PHE A 220 10.17 4.39 -11.04
C PHE A 220 11.62 3.95 -10.76
N ILE A 221 12.48 4.12 -11.75
CA ILE A 221 13.90 3.82 -11.65
C ILE A 221 14.62 5.09 -11.21
N GLU A 222 15.38 5.01 -10.12
CA GLU A 222 16.17 6.08 -9.51
C GLU A 222 17.58 5.57 -9.24
N GLY A 223 18.52 5.85 -10.15
CA GLY A 223 19.87 5.28 -10.06
C GLY A 223 19.79 3.75 -10.08
N THR A 224 20.28 3.11 -9.02
CA THR A 224 20.25 1.63 -8.87
C THR A 224 18.95 1.09 -8.30
N MET A 225 17.98 1.95 -7.93
CA MET A 225 16.72 1.55 -7.30
C MET A 225 15.58 1.46 -8.30
N GLY A 226 14.94 0.30 -8.43
CA GLY A 226 13.66 0.11 -9.12
C GLY A 226 12.52 -0.10 -8.13
N HIS A 227 11.47 0.73 -8.16
CA HIS A 227 10.42 0.64 -7.14
C HIS A 227 9.21 -0.24 -7.49
N GLU A 228 9.08 -0.69 -8.73
CA GLU A 228 7.98 -1.57 -9.14
C GLU A 228 8.37 -2.39 -10.38
N MET A 229 8.22 -3.71 -10.33
CA MET A 229 8.50 -4.62 -11.46
C MET A 229 7.51 -5.78 -11.48
N ALA A 230 6.88 -5.99 -12.63
CA ALA A 230 6.09 -7.20 -12.89
C ALA A 230 6.63 -7.90 -14.14
N ALA A 231 6.76 -9.22 -14.12
CA ALA A 231 7.22 -10.00 -15.27
C ALA A 231 6.60 -11.40 -15.25
N ASP A 232 6.10 -11.86 -16.39
CA ASP A 232 5.42 -13.16 -16.53
C ASP A 232 6.39 -14.35 -16.58
N ASN A 233 7.65 -14.10 -16.92
CA ASN A 233 8.66 -15.13 -17.06
C ASN A 233 10.07 -14.53 -16.96
N TRP A 234 11.08 -15.41 -16.89
CA TRP A 234 12.48 -15.02 -16.77
C TRP A 234 12.98 -14.21 -17.96
N GLU A 235 12.55 -14.49 -19.18
CA GLU A 235 13.03 -13.80 -20.38
C GLU A 235 12.62 -12.32 -20.38
N ALA A 236 11.37 -12.03 -20.00
CA ALA A 236 10.89 -10.66 -19.80
C ALA A 236 11.61 -9.97 -18.64
N MET A 237 11.77 -10.66 -17.52
CA MET A 237 12.48 -10.15 -16.34
C MET A 237 13.93 -9.80 -16.65
N ARG A 238 14.65 -10.71 -17.32
CA ARG A 238 16.04 -10.54 -17.73
C ARG A 238 16.22 -9.33 -18.65
N ALA A 239 15.30 -9.10 -19.59
CA ALA A 239 15.33 -7.91 -20.44
C ALA A 239 15.21 -6.61 -19.62
N LEU A 240 14.37 -6.58 -18.59
CA LEU A 240 14.23 -5.42 -17.69
C LEU A 240 15.46 -5.23 -16.80
N LEU A 241 16.05 -6.31 -16.30
CA LEU A 241 17.29 -6.28 -15.51
C LEU A 241 18.47 -5.76 -16.34
N HIS A 242 18.64 -6.25 -17.57
CA HIS A 242 19.65 -5.76 -18.51
C HIS A 242 19.42 -4.31 -18.90
N TYR A 243 18.17 -3.90 -19.10
CA TYR A 243 17.85 -2.49 -19.33
C TYR A 243 18.27 -1.60 -18.15
N HIS A 244 17.96 -2.00 -16.92
CA HIS A 244 18.35 -1.25 -15.72
C HIS A 244 19.87 -1.19 -15.56
N ALA A 245 20.58 -2.30 -15.78
CA ALA A 245 22.04 -2.34 -15.79
C ALA A 245 22.64 -1.38 -16.83
N HIS A 246 22.06 -1.32 -18.04
CA HIS A 246 22.52 -0.44 -19.11
C HIS A 246 22.39 1.05 -18.75
N LEU A 247 21.35 1.44 -18.00
CA LEU A 247 21.18 2.83 -17.52
C LEU A 247 22.32 3.28 -16.59
N LEU A 248 23.06 2.34 -15.99
CA LEU A 248 24.15 2.62 -15.06
C LEU A 248 25.53 2.59 -15.71
N GLU A 249 25.63 2.23 -17.00
CA GLU A 249 26.91 2.23 -17.71
C GLU A 249 27.57 3.62 -17.67
N GLY A 250 28.84 3.67 -17.26
CA GLY A 250 29.61 4.91 -17.16
C GLY A 250 29.31 5.77 -15.92
N THR A 251 28.52 5.27 -14.98
CA THR A 251 28.33 5.89 -13.66
C THR A 251 29.23 5.24 -12.61
N ASP A 252 29.51 5.94 -11.50
CA ASP A 252 30.19 5.35 -10.32
C ASP A 252 29.25 4.39 -9.53
N ALA A 253 28.22 3.83 -10.17
CA ALA A 253 27.17 3.07 -9.51
C ALA A 253 27.68 1.78 -8.86
N THR A 254 26.95 1.40 -7.82
CA THR A 254 27.20 0.25 -6.95
C THR A 254 27.23 -1.07 -7.71
N GLU A 255 27.88 -2.08 -7.11
CA GLU A 255 27.88 -3.49 -7.58
C GLU A 255 26.50 -4.18 -7.50
N THR A 256 25.43 -3.45 -7.15
CA THR A 256 24.09 -4.00 -6.92
C THR A 256 23.00 -3.11 -7.52
N LEU A 257 21.99 -3.77 -8.10
CA LEU A 257 20.67 -3.21 -8.41
C LEU A 257 19.74 -3.49 -7.23
N ARG A 258 18.93 -2.51 -6.81
CA ARG A 258 18.02 -2.61 -5.67
C ARG A 258 16.58 -2.55 -6.14
N TYR A 259 15.70 -3.37 -5.56
CA TYR A 259 14.29 -3.41 -5.93
C TYR A 259 13.35 -3.41 -4.73
N ARG A 260 12.26 -2.63 -4.80
CA ARG A 260 11.13 -2.75 -3.86
C ARG A 260 10.07 -3.69 -4.42
N LEU A 261 10.15 -4.96 -4.05
CA LEU A 261 9.20 -6.00 -4.44
C LEU A 261 8.71 -6.74 -3.19
N PRO A 262 7.51 -7.35 -3.20
CA PRO A 262 7.14 -8.28 -2.14
C PRO A 262 8.16 -9.42 -2.09
N LEU A 263 8.71 -9.71 -0.91
CA LEU A 263 9.82 -10.66 -0.74
C LEU A 263 9.43 -12.10 -1.10
N ASP A 264 8.15 -12.42 -1.04
CA ASP A 264 7.57 -13.71 -1.43
C ASP A 264 7.06 -13.73 -2.89
N SER A 265 7.27 -12.65 -3.66
CA SER A 265 6.72 -12.55 -5.02
C SER A 265 7.39 -13.46 -6.02
N PHE A 266 6.62 -13.80 -7.06
CA PHE A 266 7.08 -14.58 -8.20
C PHE A 266 8.37 -14.02 -8.82
N MET A 267 8.51 -12.69 -8.88
CA MET A 267 9.71 -12.02 -9.36
C MET A 267 10.94 -12.40 -8.53
N VAL A 268 10.85 -12.40 -7.20
CA VAL A 268 11.96 -12.78 -6.32
C VAL A 268 12.33 -14.24 -6.49
N GLN A 269 11.31 -15.10 -6.58
CA GLN A 269 11.52 -16.54 -6.80
C GLN A 269 12.23 -16.81 -8.14
N LEU A 270 11.83 -16.13 -9.21
CA LEU A 270 12.50 -16.22 -10.51
C LEU A 270 13.96 -15.76 -10.43
N MET A 271 14.26 -14.65 -9.76
CA MET A 271 15.65 -14.21 -9.61
C MET A 271 16.48 -15.24 -8.81
N ILE A 272 15.94 -15.79 -7.72
CA ILE A 272 16.61 -16.82 -6.91
C ILE A 272 16.91 -18.07 -7.75
N GLU A 273 15.98 -18.48 -8.62
CA GLU A 273 16.14 -19.67 -9.46
C GLU A 273 17.16 -19.48 -10.59
N GLN A 274 17.33 -18.25 -11.08
CA GLN A 274 18.04 -17.99 -12.35
C GLN A 274 19.37 -17.25 -12.21
N LEU A 275 19.61 -16.57 -11.09
CA LEU A 275 20.83 -15.79 -10.86
C LEU A 275 21.84 -16.55 -10.00
N GLU A 276 23.05 -16.66 -10.51
CA GLU A 276 24.21 -17.24 -9.82
C GLU A 276 25.35 -16.22 -9.76
N VAL A 277 26.27 -16.44 -8.83
CA VAL A 277 27.46 -15.60 -8.67
C VAL A 277 28.51 -16.08 -9.68
N PRO A 278 28.90 -15.26 -10.68
CA PRO A 278 29.73 -15.75 -11.79
C PRO A 278 31.16 -16.15 -11.38
N ASP A 279 31.72 -15.49 -10.37
CA ASP A 279 33.05 -15.77 -9.83
C ASP A 279 33.02 -16.00 -8.31
N THR A 280 33.33 -17.22 -7.90
CA THR A 280 33.41 -17.63 -6.48
C THR A 280 34.85 -17.81 -6.00
N SER A 281 35.85 -17.38 -6.78
CA SER A 281 37.28 -17.57 -6.43
C SER A 281 37.70 -16.79 -5.18
N HIS A 282 36.99 -15.72 -4.87
CA HIS A 282 37.18 -14.89 -3.67
C HIS A 282 36.18 -15.19 -2.55
N TRP A 283 35.42 -16.28 -2.65
CA TRP A 283 34.35 -16.61 -1.71
C TRP A 283 34.88 -16.86 -0.30
N ARG A 284 34.57 -15.98 0.64
CA ARG A 284 34.99 -16.05 2.05
C ARG A 284 33.84 -15.87 3.02
N HIS A 285 32.97 -14.90 2.76
CA HIS A 285 31.86 -14.56 3.65
C HIS A 285 30.53 -14.78 2.92
N PRO A 286 29.85 -15.91 3.19
CA PRO A 286 28.59 -16.23 2.51
C PRO A 286 27.62 -15.06 2.51
N ALA A 287 27.45 -14.34 3.63
CA ALA A 287 26.47 -13.25 3.76
C ALA A 287 26.65 -12.08 2.76
N ASP A 288 27.86 -11.83 2.26
CA ASP A 288 28.16 -10.70 1.36
C ASP A 288 28.27 -11.13 -0.11
N GLU A 289 28.26 -12.43 -0.37
CA GLU A 289 28.71 -12.97 -1.64
C GLU A 289 27.59 -13.57 -2.49
N TRP A 290 26.35 -13.70 -1.98
CA TRP A 290 25.18 -14.17 -2.75
C TRP A 290 24.76 -13.23 -3.88
N ALA A 291 24.16 -13.79 -4.93
CA ALA A 291 23.60 -13.02 -6.05
C ALA A 291 22.39 -12.17 -5.62
N LEU A 292 21.67 -12.59 -4.59
CA LEU A 292 20.53 -11.89 -4.02
C LEU A 292 20.65 -11.76 -2.50
N LYS A 293 20.23 -10.61 -1.98
CA LYS A 293 20.07 -10.33 -0.56
C LYS A 293 18.76 -9.57 -0.34
N SER A 294 17.96 -9.96 0.65
CA SER A 294 16.79 -9.19 1.07
C SER A 294 17.06 -8.47 2.40
N GLU A 295 16.57 -7.24 2.51
CA GLU A 295 16.62 -6.42 3.73
C GLU A 295 15.21 -5.95 4.09
N GLU A 296 14.84 -6.04 5.36
CA GLU A 296 13.59 -5.50 5.90
C GLU A 296 13.88 -4.40 6.93
N TYR A 297 13.12 -3.32 6.84
CA TYR A 297 13.28 -2.13 7.67
C TYR A 297 12.03 -1.93 8.51
N TYR A 298 12.25 -1.86 9.82
CA TYR A 298 11.19 -1.77 10.82
C TYR A 298 11.27 -0.43 11.52
N HIS A 299 10.18 0.35 11.48
CA HIS A 299 10.06 1.56 12.26
C HIS A 299 8.64 1.66 12.83
N ARG A 300 8.54 1.71 14.15
CA ARG A 300 7.25 1.82 14.83
C ARG A 300 6.64 3.22 14.67
N ASP A 301 5.32 3.26 14.53
CA ASP A 301 4.49 4.46 14.43
C ASP A 301 4.92 5.35 13.24
N ALA A 302 5.19 4.75 12.08
CA ALA A 302 5.71 5.42 10.89
C ALA A 302 5.39 4.65 9.60
N GLY A 303 5.57 5.30 8.45
CA GLY A 303 5.39 4.67 7.14
C GLY A 303 3.92 4.42 6.82
N TRP A 304 3.63 3.34 6.11
CA TRP A 304 2.26 2.95 5.80
C TRP A 304 1.49 2.55 7.06
N MET A 305 0.51 3.39 7.41
CA MET A 305 -0.36 3.20 8.56
C MET A 305 -1.82 3.15 8.15
N ALA A 306 -2.60 2.30 8.80
CA ALA A 306 -4.04 2.24 8.62
C ALA A 306 -4.79 2.57 9.91
N ARG A 307 -6.03 3.05 9.75
CA ARG A 307 -6.99 3.20 10.83
C ARG A 307 -8.30 2.54 10.42
N PHE A 308 -8.83 1.79 11.37
CA PHE A 308 -10.14 1.21 11.27
C PHE A 308 -11.27 2.24 11.47
N VAL A 309 -12.32 2.21 10.64
CA VAL A 309 -13.41 3.20 10.69
C VAL A 309 -14.75 2.60 11.14
N HIS A 310 -15.15 1.43 10.60
CA HIS A 310 -16.46 0.82 10.87
C HIS A 310 -16.48 -0.71 10.68
N LEU A 311 -16.64 -1.46 11.77
CA LEU A 311 -16.36 -2.91 11.90
C LEU A 311 -17.34 -3.74 11.11
N PRO A 312 -18.65 -3.49 11.23
CA PRO A 312 -19.63 -4.23 10.43
C PRO A 312 -19.38 -4.10 8.93
N ALA A 313 -19.05 -2.89 8.45
CA ALA A 313 -18.81 -2.65 7.03
C ALA A 313 -17.54 -3.37 6.53
N PHE A 314 -16.46 -3.33 7.33
CA PHE A 314 -15.24 -4.07 7.00
C PHE A 314 -15.46 -5.57 6.98
N MET A 315 -16.09 -6.13 8.03
CA MET A 315 -16.33 -7.56 8.13
C MET A 315 -17.22 -8.04 6.99
N GLN A 316 -18.26 -7.27 6.64
CA GLN A 316 -19.11 -7.54 5.49
C GLN A 316 -18.30 -7.59 4.18
N ALA A 317 -17.39 -6.64 3.98
CA ALA A 317 -16.53 -6.61 2.80
C ALA A 317 -15.48 -7.73 2.80
N MET A 318 -14.99 -8.15 3.97
CA MET A 318 -14.03 -9.23 4.15
C MET A 318 -14.64 -10.63 4.01
N LEU A 319 -15.96 -10.77 4.14
CA LEU A 319 -16.65 -12.06 4.15
C LEU A 319 -16.23 -13.00 3.00
N PRO A 320 -16.10 -12.57 1.73
CA PRO A 320 -15.65 -13.45 0.65
C PRO A 320 -14.23 -14.00 0.86
N GLU A 321 -13.32 -13.18 1.39
CA GLU A 321 -11.94 -13.61 1.66
C GLU A 321 -11.88 -14.52 2.89
N LEU A 322 -12.62 -14.21 3.96
CA LEU A 322 -12.71 -15.08 5.14
C LEU A 322 -13.27 -16.45 4.76
N GLN A 323 -14.30 -16.48 3.91
CA GLN A 323 -14.87 -17.71 3.37
C GLN A 323 -13.85 -18.50 2.52
N ALA A 324 -13.07 -17.82 1.67
CA ALA A 324 -12.04 -18.45 0.86
C ALA A 324 -10.88 -19.02 1.69
N ARG A 325 -10.45 -18.30 2.73
CA ARG A 325 -9.44 -18.76 3.69
C ARG A 325 -9.93 -19.96 4.48
N TRP A 326 -11.16 -19.90 4.97
CA TRP A 326 -11.77 -20.98 5.73
C TRP A 326 -11.88 -22.27 4.91
N GLN A 327 -12.30 -22.18 3.64
CA GLN A 327 -12.39 -23.34 2.74
C GLN A 327 -11.02 -23.97 2.41
N LYS A 328 -9.93 -23.21 2.47
CA LYS A 328 -8.57 -23.74 2.33
C LYS A 328 -8.09 -24.45 3.60
N GLY A 329 -8.67 -24.13 4.75
CA GLY A 329 -8.39 -24.80 6.02
C GLY A 329 -8.95 -26.22 6.02
N LEU A 330 -8.13 -27.20 6.39
CA LEU A 330 -8.58 -28.59 6.56
C LEU A 330 -9.35 -28.80 7.88
N ALA A 331 -9.40 -27.78 8.75
CA ALA A 331 -10.06 -27.84 10.05
C ALA A 331 -11.58 -27.78 9.89
N ARG A 332 -12.29 -28.78 10.42
CA ARG A 332 -13.75 -28.74 10.56
C ARG A 332 -14.05 -28.25 11.97
N TRP A 333 -14.35 -26.96 12.09
CA TRP A 333 -14.81 -26.35 13.34
C TRP A 333 -16.25 -25.86 13.19
N MET A 334 -16.98 -25.83 14.30
CA MET A 334 -18.32 -25.27 14.36
C MET A 334 -18.46 -24.40 15.60
N GLY A 335 -19.05 -23.22 15.43
CA GLY A 335 -19.31 -22.32 16.54
C GLY A 335 -19.52 -20.87 16.11
N VAL A 336 -19.67 -20.00 17.10
CA VAL A 336 -19.86 -18.57 16.91
C VAL A 336 -18.65 -17.85 17.50
N LEU A 337 -17.99 -17.01 16.72
CA LEU A 337 -16.96 -16.08 17.17
C LEU A 337 -17.57 -14.69 17.28
N ARG A 338 -17.43 -14.05 18.45
CA ARG A 338 -17.80 -12.65 18.67
C ARG A 338 -16.53 -11.83 18.75
N LEU A 339 -16.24 -11.07 17.70
CA LEU A 339 -15.10 -10.16 17.63
C LEU A 339 -15.53 -8.81 18.22
N VAL A 340 -14.92 -8.40 19.32
CA VAL A 340 -15.12 -7.11 19.96
C VAL A 340 -13.89 -6.25 19.69
N VAL A 341 -14.05 -5.17 18.93
CA VAL A 341 -12.96 -4.27 18.53
C VAL A 341 -13.26 -2.87 19.03
N GLY A 342 -12.63 -2.48 20.14
CA GLY A 342 -13.03 -1.28 20.86
C GLY A 342 -14.49 -1.36 21.32
N GLU A 343 -15.34 -0.48 20.78
CA GLU A 343 -16.78 -0.43 21.09
C GLU A 343 -17.64 -1.19 20.08
N GLU A 344 -17.07 -1.60 18.95
CA GLU A 344 -17.81 -2.28 17.88
C GLU A 344 -17.72 -3.79 18.00
N VAL A 345 -18.74 -4.47 17.49
CA VAL A 345 -18.87 -5.93 17.56
C VAL A 345 -19.23 -6.49 16.19
N ALA A 346 -18.59 -7.59 15.83
CA ALA A 346 -18.98 -8.41 14.70
C ALA A 346 -19.11 -9.87 15.14
N THR A 347 -20.17 -10.53 14.71
CA THR A 347 -20.43 -11.93 15.05
C THR A 347 -20.27 -12.79 13.80
N LEU A 348 -19.42 -13.81 13.89
CA LEU A 348 -19.13 -14.73 12.81
C LEU A 348 -19.59 -16.13 13.20
N HIS A 349 -20.53 -16.69 12.45
CA HIS A 349 -20.97 -18.06 12.62
C HIS A 349 -20.30 -18.96 11.60
N ILE A 350 -19.67 -20.03 12.09
CA ILE A 350 -18.95 -21.02 11.28
C ILE A 350 -19.65 -22.36 11.47
N ALA A 351 -20.07 -22.98 10.38
CA ALA A 351 -20.69 -24.29 10.37
C ALA A 351 -20.10 -25.14 9.24
N GLY A 352 -19.19 -26.04 9.58
CA GLY A 352 -18.51 -26.87 8.58
C GLY A 352 -17.63 -26.00 7.69
N THR A 353 -17.96 -25.89 6.41
CA THR A 353 -17.24 -25.03 5.45
C THR A 353 -17.87 -23.66 5.28
N ASP A 354 -19.03 -23.40 5.88
CA ASP A 354 -19.79 -22.18 5.63
C ASP A 354 -19.53 -21.16 6.73
N LEU A 355 -19.37 -19.91 6.31
CA LEU A 355 -19.04 -18.78 7.16
C LEU A 355 -20.02 -17.64 6.85
N ARG A 356 -20.70 -17.13 7.88
CA ARG A 356 -21.68 -16.04 7.76
C ARG A 356 -21.53 -15.02 8.87
N LEU A 357 -21.92 -13.78 8.58
CA LEU A 357 -22.02 -12.71 9.57
C LEU A 357 -23.44 -12.67 10.15
N ASP A 358 -23.52 -12.51 11.46
CA ASP A 358 -24.78 -12.45 12.20
C ASP A 358 -24.91 -11.09 12.89
N ASP A 359 -26.09 -10.48 12.78
CA ASP A 359 -26.40 -9.20 13.42
C ASP A 359 -26.60 -9.34 14.94
N VAL A 360 -26.93 -10.54 15.41
CA VAL A 360 -27.24 -10.82 16.82
C VAL A 360 -26.22 -11.81 17.38
N PRO A 361 -25.56 -11.49 18.52
CA PRO A 361 -24.68 -12.45 19.19
C PRO A 361 -25.48 -13.66 19.65
N GLY A 362 -25.07 -14.88 19.26
CA GLY A 362 -25.60 -16.09 19.88
C GLY A 362 -25.13 -16.23 21.34
N ASP A 363 -25.97 -16.80 22.20
CA ASP A 363 -25.68 -16.96 23.64
C ASP A 363 -24.43 -17.80 23.96
N THR A 364 -23.93 -18.59 22.99
CA THR A 364 -22.78 -19.49 23.14
C THR A 364 -21.53 -19.03 22.37
N ALA A 365 -21.39 -17.73 22.10
CA ALA A 365 -20.28 -17.21 21.31
C ALA A 365 -18.95 -17.13 22.08
N PHE A 366 -17.86 -17.59 21.46
CA PHE A 366 -16.51 -17.32 21.94
C PHE A 366 -16.19 -15.85 21.68
N THR A 367 -16.03 -15.08 22.77
CA THR A 367 -15.74 -13.65 22.67
C THR A 367 -14.24 -13.41 22.58
N VAL A 368 -13.82 -12.68 21.57
CA VAL A 368 -12.43 -12.31 21.31
C VAL A 368 -12.34 -10.79 21.28
N GLN A 369 -11.55 -10.22 22.18
CA GLN A 369 -11.38 -8.78 22.33
C GLN A 369 -10.09 -8.29 21.68
N PHE A 370 -10.17 -7.20 20.94
CA PHE A 370 -9.02 -6.52 20.36
C PHE A 370 -9.11 -5.01 20.61
N THR A 371 -7.97 -4.36 20.74
CA THR A 371 -7.92 -2.91 20.48
C THR A 371 -8.10 -2.66 18.97
N PRO A 372 -8.64 -1.49 18.55
CA PRO A 372 -8.75 -1.15 17.13
C PRO A 372 -7.42 -1.28 16.37
N GLN A 373 -6.31 -0.88 16.97
CA GLN A 373 -4.98 -0.98 16.39
C GLN A 373 -4.55 -2.44 16.22
N ALA A 374 -4.70 -3.28 17.25
CA ALA A 374 -4.30 -4.68 17.15
C ALA A 374 -5.13 -5.44 16.11
N PHE A 375 -6.43 -5.17 16.02
CA PHE A 375 -7.28 -5.74 14.97
C PHE A 375 -6.88 -5.24 13.58
N THR A 376 -6.53 -3.96 13.43
CA THR A 376 -6.05 -3.41 12.16
C THR A 376 -4.77 -4.13 11.70
N GLN A 377 -3.79 -4.30 12.58
CA GLN A 377 -2.56 -5.02 12.28
C GLN A 377 -2.81 -6.49 11.92
N LEU A 378 -3.72 -7.14 12.66
CA LEU A 378 -4.14 -8.51 12.38
C LEU A 378 -4.80 -8.65 11.00
N ALA A 379 -5.72 -7.73 10.69
CA ALA A 379 -6.48 -7.74 9.44
C ALA A 379 -5.58 -7.58 8.21
N PHE A 380 -4.53 -6.75 8.32
CA PHE A 380 -3.53 -6.58 7.27
C PHE A 380 -2.52 -7.75 7.19
N GLY A 381 -2.55 -8.70 8.13
CA GLY A 381 -1.55 -9.75 8.26
C GLY A 381 -0.23 -9.29 8.87
N TYR A 382 -0.13 -8.02 9.26
CA TYR A 382 1.08 -7.38 9.80
C TYR A 382 1.56 -8.00 11.14
N ARG A 383 0.61 -8.50 11.94
CA ARG A 383 0.89 -9.23 13.18
C ARG A 383 0.03 -10.49 13.25
N ALA A 384 0.63 -11.56 13.76
CA ALA A 384 -0.07 -12.82 13.99
C ALA A 384 -1.14 -12.71 15.09
N VAL A 385 -2.08 -13.65 15.09
CA VAL A 385 -3.19 -13.72 16.04
C VAL A 385 -2.71 -13.74 17.48
N ASP A 386 -1.68 -14.53 17.79
CA ASP A 386 -1.12 -14.69 19.13
C ASP A 386 -0.49 -13.40 19.69
N TRP A 387 -0.07 -12.49 18.81
CA TRP A 387 0.31 -11.13 19.16
C TRP A 387 -0.92 -10.24 19.36
N ALA A 388 -1.85 -10.25 18.40
CA ALA A 388 -3.00 -9.36 18.40
C ALA A 388 -3.93 -9.57 19.61
N VAL A 389 -4.18 -10.82 20.03
CA VAL A 389 -5.04 -11.14 21.17
C VAL A 389 -4.46 -10.70 22.52
N ARG A 390 -3.15 -10.47 22.63
CA ARG A 390 -2.53 -9.96 23.88
C ARG A 390 -2.95 -8.53 24.21
N SER A 391 -3.48 -7.80 23.23
CA SER A 391 -3.99 -6.44 23.43
C SER A 391 -5.30 -6.40 24.22
N GLY A 392 -6.04 -7.51 24.25
CA GLY A 392 -7.32 -7.65 24.93
C GLY A 392 -7.25 -8.59 26.14
N GLN A 393 -8.33 -8.61 26.92
CA GLN A 393 -8.51 -9.58 28.01
C GLN A 393 -9.12 -10.86 27.45
N ASN A 394 -8.27 -11.71 26.88
CA ASN A 394 -8.67 -12.92 26.19
C ASN A 394 -8.27 -14.18 26.98
N ASP A 395 -9.22 -15.09 27.20
CA ASP A 395 -8.99 -16.46 27.65
C ASP A 395 -9.54 -17.41 26.58
N LEU A 396 -8.68 -17.80 25.64
CA LEU A 396 -9.05 -18.52 24.42
C LEU A 396 -8.42 -19.91 24.41
N SER A 397 -9.20 -20.91 23.99
CA SER A 397 -8.66 -22.24 23.72
C SER A 397 -7.75 -22.26 22.50
N ALA A 398 -6.87 -23.27 22.42
CA ALA A 398 -6.02 -23.49 21.25
C ALA A 398 -6.83 -23.63 19.95
N ASP A 399 -8.02 -24.23 20.02
CA ASP A 399 -8.91 -24.39 18.86
C ASP A 399 -9.41 -23.04 18.33
N VAL A 400 -9.82 -22.12 19.21
CA VAL A 400 -10.27 -20.78 18.79
C VAL A 400 -9.12 -19.98 18.18
N LEU A 401 -7.91 -20.07 18.76
CA LEU A 401 -6.71 -19.44 18.19
C LEU A 401 -6.38 -20.00 16.80
N ALA A 402 -6.50 -21.32 16.60
CA ALA A 402 -6.28 -21.94 15.29
C ALA A 402 -7.31 -21.47 14.26
N VAL A 403 -8.59 -21.35 14.63
CA VAL A 403 -9.63 -20.80 13.75
C VAL A 403 -9.29 -19.36 13.35
N LEU A 404 -8.95 -18.50 14.33
CA LEU A 404 -8.54 -17.12 14.04
C LEU A 404 -7.32 -17.05 13.13
N ALA A 405 -6.34 -17.95 13.29
CA ALA A 405 -5.13 -17.97 12.46
C ALA A 405 -5.43 -18.38 11.01
N VAL A 406 -6.44 -19.21 10.78
CA VAL A 406 -6.94 -19.51 9.42
C VAL A 406 -7.64 -18.30 8.82
N LEU A 407 -8.48 -17.60 9.60
CA LEU A 407 -9.25 -16.44 9.12
C LEU A 407 -8.39 -15.20 8.88
N PHE A 408 -7.37 -14.99 9.73
CA PHE A 408 -6.47 -13.85 9.71
C PHE A 408 -5.01 -14.33 9.76
N PRO A 409 -4.51 -14.95 8.68
CA PRO A 409 -3.14 -15.43 8.63
C PRO A 409 -2.16 -14.25 8.67
N GLN A 410 -1.00 -14.48 9.27
CA GLN A 410 0.12 -13.55 9.12
C GLN A 410 0.59 -13.55 7.67
N GLY A 411 0.94 -12.37 7.15
CA GLY A 411 1.43 -12.19 5.80
C GLY A 411 2.09 -10.83 5.64
N HIS A 412 2.46 -10.49 4.41
CA HIS A 412 3.09 -9.22 4.10
C HIS A 412 2.17 -8.42 3.20
N ALA A 413 1.65 -7.31 3.74
CA ALA A 413 0.97 -6.32 2.93
C ALA A 413 1.98 -5.57 2.06
N TRP A 414 1.57 -5.16 0.87
CA TRP A 414 2.42 -4.46 -0.08
C TRP A 414 1.60 -3.49 -0.92
N ILE A 415 2.19 -2.31 -1.17
CA ILE A 415 1.59 -1.25 -1.98
C ILE A 415 2.59 -0.88 -3.07
N ALA A 416 2.15 -1.01 -4.32
CA ALA A 416 2.94 -0.66 -5.48
C ALA A 416 3.32 0.83 -5.47
N ARG A 417 4.53 1.17 -5.93
CA ARG A 417 4.97 2.58 -5.98
C ARG A 417 4.04 3.46 -6.79
N SER A 418 3.46 2.94 -7.87
CA SER A 418 2.45 3.64 -8.64
C SER A 418 1.18 3.96 -7.83
N ASP A 419 0.91 3.29 -6.73
CA ASP A 419 -0.24 3.57 -5.86
C ASP A 419 0.06 4.52 -4.70
N TRP A 420 1.30 5.02 -4.53
CA TRP A 420 1.61 5.98 -3.47
C TRP A 420 0.92 7.32 -3.73
N PHE A 421 0.54 8.02 -2.66
CA PHE A 421 -0.27 9.24 -2.69
C PHE A 421 0.18 10.27 -1.65
#